data_AF-A0A0H3N3L3-F1
#
_entry.id   AF-A0A0H3N3L3-F1
#
_cell.length_a   1.000
_cell.length_b   1.000
_cell.length_c   1.000
_cell.angle_alpha   90.00
_cell.angle_beta   90.00
_cell.angle_gamma   90.00
#
_symmetry.space_group_name_H-M   'P 1'
#
loop_
_entity.id
_entity.type
_entity.pdbx_description
1 polymer ?
#
loop_
_entity_poly.entity_id
_entity_poly.type
_entity_poly.pdbx_seq_one_letter_code
_entity_poly.pdbx_strand_id
1 'polypeptide(L)'
;MKNKKFIVIILIISILIGVLVKEYSSREIKKDDINVSKYIKYADLASKNNAQVNWKYVASIVAVLNKNNLKNVKDSQIQEVSDLFVKNFSKNNKINKLSDILDELEFSNRQKRLVDNYIDNLKDYGIKPERLKSDTKYMKFIAEIKTEAIQNYKDYKILPSITIAQAIIESSWGKSTLAKQYNNLFGIKADAYWKGKSVTLETKEHLDTIIDDKFRIYDDKNESIKDHAKFLATNKRYKNNGVFDAKTYIYQAKALEKAGYSTAKDENGNSIYAARLIELIQQYNLQLIDSEIQSEV
;
A
#
# COMPACT_ATOMS: atom_id res chain seq x y z
N MET A 1 3.58 -33.20 -8.70
CA MET A 1 3.86 -33.16 -10.16
C MET A 1 3.67 -31.79 -10.84
N LYS A 2 2.95 -30.80 -10.27
CA LYS A 2 2.77 -29.47 -10.89
C LYS A 2 4.02 -28.55 -10.88
N ASN A 3 4.89 -28.66 -9.87
CA ASN A 3 6.07 -27.78 -9.73
C ASN A 3 7.20 -28.05 -10.76
N LYS A 4 7.31 -29.28 -11.30
CA LYS A 4 8.35 -29.59 -12.30
C LYS A 4 8.03 -28.98 -13.67
N LYS A 5 6.75 -28.86 -14.04
CA LYS A 5 6.34 -28.19 -15.29
C LYS A 5 6.57 -26.67 -15.24
N PHE A 6 6.47 -26.06 -14.06
CA PHE A 6 6.67 -24.63 -13.86
C PHE A 6 8.13 -24.20 -14.06
N ILE A 7 9.08 -24.98 -13.51
CA ILE A 7 10.53 -24.76 -13.69
C ILE A 7 10.94 -24.91 -15.16
N VAL A 8 10.36 -25.88 -15.89
CA VAL A 8 10.68 -26.15 -17.30
C VAL A 8 10.20 -25.02 -18.24
N ILE A 9 9.11 -24.31 -17.90
CA ILE A 9 8.60 -23.19 -18.72
C ILE A 9 9.48 -21.94 -18.57
N ILE A 10 9.95 -21.63 -17.34
CA ILE A 10 10.86 -20.50 -17.08
C ILE A 10 12.23 -20.73 -17.76
N LEU A 11 12.75 -21.96 -17.72
CA LEU A 11 13.97 -22.35 -18.43
C LEU A 11 13.86 -22.23 -19.95
N ILE A 12 12.68 -22.47 -20.54
CA ILE A 12 12.48 -22.28 -21.98
C ILE A 12 12.49 -20.79 -22.36
N ILE A 13 12.00 -19.91 -21.48
CA ILE A 13 12.04 -18.46 -21.69
C ILE A 13 13.48 -17.94 -21.57
N SER A 14 14.27 -18.42 -20.60
CA SER A 14 15.68 -18.02 -20.46
C SER A 14 16.57 -18.54 -21.61
N ILE A 15 16.37 -19.78 -22.06
CA ILE A 15 17.18 -20.39 -23.13
C ILE A 15 16.91 -19.76 -24.52
N LEU A 16 15.64 -19.41 -24.85
CA LEU A 16 15.36 -18.74 -26.13
C LEU A 16 15.86 -17.28 -26.15
N ILE A 17 15.97 -16.63 -24.99
CA ILE A 17 16.48 -15.26 -24.87
C ILE A 17 18.00 -15.24 -25.03
N GLY A 18 18.74 -16.25 -24.54
CA GLY A 18 20.21 -16.28 -24.57
C GLY A 18 20.87 -16.27 -25.95
N VAL A 19 20.16 -16.69 -27.02
CA VAL A 19 20.78 -16.94 -28.34
C VAL A 19 20.50 -15.83 -29.37
N LEU A 20 19.59 -14.88 -29.12
CA LEU A 20 19.19 -13.84 -30.10
C LEU A 20 19.00 -12.43 -29.49
N VAL A 21 19.87 -12.00 -28.57
CA VAL A 21 19.86 -10.62 -28.08
C VAL A 21 20.66 -9.70 -29.00
N LYS A 22 20.00 -9.16 -30.04
CA LYS A 22 20.32 -7.80 -30.49
C LYS A 22 20.03 -6.89 -29.29
N GLU A 23 21.07 -6.25 -28.75
CA GLU A 23 21.03 -5.42 -27.54
C GLU A 23 19.98 -4.31 -27.65
N TYR A 24 18.85 -4.49 -26.98
CA TYR A 24 17.91 -3.40 -26.74
C TYR A 24 18.23 -2.76 -25.39
N SER A 25 18.57 -1.46 -25.42
CA SER A 25 19.20 -0.74 -24.30
C SER A 25 18.56 0.62 -24.04
N SER A 26 17.22 0.70 -24.08
CA SER A 26 16.56 1.90 -23.55
C SER A 26 16.83 1.96 -22.05
N ARG A 27 17.47 3.04 -21.58
CA ARG A 27 17.69 3.27 -20.14
C ARG A 27 16.38 3.64 -19.43
N GLU A 28 15.42 4.18 -20.18
CA GLU A 28 14.13 4.59 -19.66
C GLU A 28 13.04 3.56 -19.95
N ILE A 29 12.18 3.31 -18.95
CA ILE A 29 11.02 2.42 -19.11
C ILE A 29 9.93 3.11 -19.92
N LYS A 30 9.27 2.38 -20.83
CA LYS A 30 8.12 2.92 -21.59
C LYS A 30 6.88 3.00 -20.71
N LYS A 31 6.76 4.09 -19.95
CA LYS A 31 5.65 4.33 -18.99
C LYS A 31 4.27 4.28 -19.63
N ASP A 32 4.15 4.78 -20.86
CA ASP A 32 2.88 4.81 -21.62
C ASP A 32 2.37 3.41 -21.99
N ASP A 33 3.25 2.41 -21.99
CA ASP A 33 2.90 1.01 -22.24
C ASP A 33 2.40 0.30 -20.96
N ILE A 34 2.48 0.94 -19.79
CA ILE A 34 2.18 0.33 -18.49
C ILE A 34 0.72 0.54 -18.11
N ASN A 35 -0.05 -0.55 -18.07
CA ASN A 35 -1.32 -0.56 -17.36
C ASN A 35 -1.08 -0.72 -15.84
N VAL A 36 -0.92 0.40 -15.13
CA VAL A 36 -0.56 0.41 -13.70
C VAL A 36 -1.53 -0.41 -12.84
N SER A 37 -2.84 -0.24 -13.03
CA SER A 37 -3.86 -0.98 -12.27
C SER A 37 -3.73 -2.49 -12.45
N LYS A 38 -3.33 -2.95 -13.65
CA LYS A 38 -3.04 -4.37 -13.91
C LYS A 38 -1.87 -4.88 -13.08
N TYR A 39 -0.76 -4.15 -13.01
CA TYR A 39 0.40 -4.55 -12.21
C TYR A 39 0.11 -4.55 -10.71
N ILE A 40 -0.61 -3.53 -10.22
CA ILE A 40 -1.08 -3.49 -8.83
C ILE A 40 -1.96 -4.71 -8.52
N LYS A 41 -2.95 -5.01 -9.36
CA LYS A 41 -3.82 -6.18 -9.20
C LYS A 41 -3.03 -7.48 -9.05
N TYR A 42 -2.07 -7.74 -9.95
CA TYR A 42 -1.30 -8.99 -9.90
C TYR A 42 -0.32 -9.06 -8.73
N ALA A 43 0.27 -7.93 -8.34
CA ALA A 43 1.04 -7.83 -7.11
C ALA A 43 0.17 -8.15 -5.89
N ASP A 44 -1.04 -7.60 -5.80
CA ASP A 44 -1.97 -7.84 -4.69
C ASP A 44 -2.48 -9.30 -4.66
N LEU A 45 -2.74 -9.90 -5.82
CA LEU A 45 -3.13 -11.32 -5.93
C LEU A 45 -2.03 -12.26 -5.43
N ALA A 46 -0.77 -11.98 -5.75
CA ALA A 46 0.38 -12.71 -5.23
C ALA A 46 0.55 -12.48 -3.72
N SER A 47 0.37 -11.23 -3.26
CA SER A 47 0.55 -10.83 -1.86
C SER A 47 -0.36 -11.59 -0.89
N LYS A 48 -1.60 -11.89 -1.29
CA LYS A 48 -2.63 -12.50 -0.42
C LYS A 48 -2.67 -11.81 0.94
N ASN A 49 -2.64 -12.57 2.05
CA ASN A 49 -2.47 -12.03 3.40
C ASN A 49 -1.09 -12.37 4.00
N ASN A 50 -0.06 -12.41 3.16
CA ASN A 50 1.30 -12.80 3.55
C ASN A 50 2.19 -11.57 3.74
N ALA A 51 2.55 -10.92 2.64
CA ALA A 51 3.35 -9.69 2.59
C ALA A 51 3.04 -8.95 1.28
N GLN A 52 3.21 -7.63 1.28
CA GLN A 52 2.88 -6.76 0.18
C GLN A 52 3.98 -6.79 -0.90
N VAL A 53 3.64 -7.28 -2.09
CA VAL A 53 4.51 -7.27 -3.27
C VAL A 53 4.56 -5.85 -3.85
N ASN A 54 5.77 -5.40 -4.19
CA ASN A 54 6.00 -4.12 -4.84
C ASN A 54 5.72 -4.23 -6.35
N TRP A 55 4.62 -3.63 -6.81
CA TRP A 55 4.22 -3.69 -8.23
C TRP A 55 5.25 -3.06 -9.18
N LYS A 56 6.06 -2.08 -8.71
CA LYS A 56 7.11 -1.45 -9.54
C LYS A 56 8.25 -2.43 -9.80
N TYR A 57 8.59 -3.27 -8.83
CA TYR A 57 9.59 -4.32 -9.04
C TYR A 57 9.12 -5.33 -10.09
N VAL A 58 7.85 -5.75 -10.00
CA VAL A 58 7.22 -6.62 -11.00
C VAL A 58 7.26 -5.97 -12.39
N ALA A 59 6.84 -4.71 -12.50
CA ALA A 59 6.84 -3.98 -13.78
C ALA A 59 8.24 -3.86 -14.38
N SER A 60 9.26 -3.56 -13.58
CA SER A 60 10.65 -3.43 -14.05
C SER A 60 11.23 -4.76 -14.53
N ILE A 61 10.99 -5.87 -13.81
CA ILE A 61 11.39 -7.21 -14.26
C ILE A 61 10.70 -7.57 -15.58
N VAL A 62 9.38 -7.40 -15.64
CA VAL A 62 8.59 -7.69 -16.84
C VAL A 62 9.03 -6.82 -18.03
N ALA A 63 9.40 -5.57 -17.79
CA ALA A 63 9.95 -4.68 -18.81
C ALA A 63 11.27 -5.24 -19.36
N VAL A 64 12.18 -5.70 -18.51
CA VAL A 64 13.44 -6.32 -18.97
C VAL A 64 13.17 -7.61 -19.76
N LEU A 65 12.29 -8.49 -19.28
CA LEU A 65 11.91 -9.72 -19.97
C LEU A 65 11.29 -9.47 -21.35
N ASN A 66 10.56 -8.37 -21.52
CA ASN A 66 9.87 -8.01 -22.76
C ASN A 66 10.60 -6.94 -23.58
N LYS A 67 11.89 -6.72 -23.35
CA LYS A 67 12.70 -5.72 -24.09
C LYS A 67 12.03 -4.33 -24.11
N ASN A 68 11.48 -3.94 -22.95
CA ASN A 68 10.76 -2.70 -22.68
C ASN A 68 9.46 -2.49 -23.48
N ASN A 69 8.86 -3.56 -24.04
CA ASN A 69 7.53 -3.51 -24.66
C ASN A 69 6.48 -4.05 -23.67
N LEU A 70 5.65 -3.17 -23.11
CA LEU A 70 4.69 -3.54 -22.05
C LEU A 70 3.22 -3.57 -22.51
N LYS A 71 2.92 -3.18 -23.76
CA LYS A 71 1.54 -2.99 -24.26
C LYS A 71 0.68 -4.25 -24.18
N ASN A 72 1.25 -5.39 -24.56
CA ASN A 72 0.51 -6.66 -24.74
C ASN A 72 1.06 -7.79 -23.86
N VAL A 73 1.63 -7.45 -22.70
CA VAL A 73 2.12 -8.44 -21.74
C VAL A 73 0.96 -9.28 -21.22
N LYS A 74 1.08 -10.61 -21.32
CA LYS A 74 0.08 -11.56 -20.83
C LYS A 74 -0.06 -11.49 -19.32
N ASP A 75 -1.31 -11.58 -18.85
CA ASP A 75 -1.68 -11.65 -17.44
C ASP A 75 -0.90 -12.72 -16.67
N SER A 76 -0.72 -13.89 -17.28
CA SER A 76 0.04 -15.00 -16.70
C SER A 76 1.49 -14.62 -16.43
N GLN A 77 2.14 -13.85 -17.31
CA GLN A 77 3.53 -13.45 -17.11
C GLN A 77 3.68 -12.48 -15.94
N ILE A 78 2.74 -11.53 -15.79
CA ILE A 78 2.75 -10.60 -14.66
C ILE A 78 2.50 -11.36 -13.35
N GLN A 79 1.55 -12.30 -13.34
CA GLN A 79 1.29 -13.16 -12.18
C GLN A 79 2.51 -14.01 -11.83
N GLU A 80 3.15 -14.66 -12.80
CA GLU A 80 4.34 -15.50 -12.59
C GLU A 80 5.48 -14.70 -11.96
N VAL A 81 5.78 -13.50 -12.47
CA VAL A 81 6.80 -12.63 -11.87
C VAL A 81 6.38 -12.16 -10.47
N SER A 82 5.10 -11.85 -10.25
CA SER A 82 4.59 -11.47 -8.93
C SER A 82 4.72 -12.61 -7.91
N ASP A 83 4.46 -13.85 -8.33
CA ASP A 83 4.54 -15.04 -7.48
C ASP A 83 5.98 -15.37 -7.05
N LEU A 84 7.00 -14.96 -7.82
CA LEU A 84 8.40 -15.13 -7.41
C LEU A 84 8.71 -14.44 -6.09
N PHE A 85 8.05 -13.31 -5.78
CA PHE A 85 8.23 -12.61 -4.52
C PHE A 85 7.73 -13.39 -3.30
N VAL A 86 6.71 -14.24 -3.46
CA VAL A 86 6.06 -14.96 -2.35
C VAL A 86 6.26 -16.47 -2.40
N LYS A 87 6.99 -16.99 -3.41
CA LYS A 87 7.18 -18.43 -3.69
C LYS A 87 7.61 -19.24 -2.47
N ASN A 88 8.50 -18.69 -1.63
CA ASN A 88 9.02 -19.37 -0.44
C ASN A 88 8.45 -18.82 0.88
N PHE A 89 7.43 -17.95 0.81
CA PHE A 89 6.88 -17.29 1.99
C PHE A 89 6.38 -18.30 3.04
N SER A 90 5.70 -19.37 2.63
CA SER A 90 5.21 -20.40 3.57
C SER A 90 6.33 -21.12 4.35
N LYS A 91 7.57 -21.10 3.84
CA LYS A 91 8.72 -21.72 4.50
C LYS A 91 9.50 -20.72 5.35
N ASN A 92 9.68 -19.50 4.84
CA ASN A 92 10.61 -18.53 5.42
C ASN A 92 9.89 -17.41 6.18
N ASN A 93 8.56 -17.31 6.05
CA ASN A 93 7.73 -16.21 6.53
C ASN A 93 8.25 -14.82 6.10
N LYS A 94 8.88 -14.76 4.92
CA LYS A 94 9.52 -13.57 4.36
C LYS A 94 9.32 -13.52 2.85
N ILE A 95 9.22 -12.30 2.32
CA ILE A 95 9.21 -12.04 0.89
C ILE A 95 10.63 -12.23 0.33
N ASN A 96 10.74 -12.79 -0.88
CA ASN A 96 12.02 -12.92 -1.57
C ASN A 96 12.55 -11.53 -1.95
N LYS A 97 13.86 -11.30 -1.76
CA LYS A 97 14.48 -10.03 -2.13
C LYS A 97 14.51 -9.90 -3.65
N LEU A 98 14.48 -8.66 -4.14
CA LEU A 98 14.63 -8.38 -5.57
C LEU A 98 15.91 -9.02 -6.13
N SER A 99 17.05 -8.87 -5.45
CA SER A 99 18.33 -9.47 -5.86
C SER A 99 18.23 -10.98 -6.11
N ASP A 100 17.62 -11.71 -5.19
CA ASP A 100 17.52 -13.17 -5.23
C ASP A 100 16.65 -13.62 -6.41
N ILE A 101 15.59 -12.84 -6.72
CA ILE A 101 14.73 -13.08 -7.88
C ILE A 101 15.48 -12.79 -9.18
N LEU A 102 16.26 -11.70 -9.24
CA LEU A 102 17.06 -11.39 -10.43
C LEU A 102 18.13 -12.47 -10.68
N ASP A 103 18.70 -13.06 -9.62
CA ASP A 103 19.59 -14.21 -9.70
C ASP A 103 18.87 -15.48 -10.16
N GLU A 104 17.69 -15.78 -9.60
CA GLU A 104 16.86 -16.92 -10.01
C GLU A 104 16.43 -16.83 -11.49
N LEU A 105 16.23 -15.62 -12.00
CA LEU A 105 15.92 -15.34 -13.40
C LEU A 105 17.16 -15.32 -14.32
N GLU A 106 18.35 -15.56 -13.76
CA GLU A 106 19.63 -15.56 -14.48
C GLU A 106 19.91 -14.23 -15.21
N PHE A 107 19.49 -13.10 -14.62
CA PHE A 107 19.74 -11.78 -15.22
C PHE A 107 21.23 -11.44 -15.20
N SER A 108 21.75 -11.04 -16.36
CA SER A 108 23.09 -10.44 -16.45
C SER A 108 23.22 -9.15 -15.63
N ASN A 109 24.45 -8.75 -15.30
CA ASN A 109 24.71 -7.48 -14.60
C ASN A 109 24.11 -6.26 -15.33
N ARG A 110 24.03 -6.30 -16.67
CA ARG A 110 23.39 -5.24 -17.45
C ARG A 110 21.87 -5.23 -17.26
N GLN A 111 21.22 -6.39 -17.25
CA GLN A 111 19.79 -6.51 -17.02
C GLN A 111 19.41 -6.09 -15.60
N LYS A 112 20.20 -6.47 -14.58
CA LYS A 112 20.02 -6.02 -13.20
C LYS A 112 20.04 -4.49 -13.09
N ARG A 113 21.05 -3.84 -13.67
CA ARG A 113 21.11 -2.36 -13.74
C ARG A 113 19.94 -1.74 -14.49
N LEU A 114 19.40 -2.40 -15.52
CA LEU A 114 18.20 -1.92 -16.20
C LEU A 114 16.96 -2.01 -15.30
N VAL A 115 16.81 -3.08 -14.51
CA VAL A 115 15.75 -3.18 -13.51
C VAL A 115 15.84 -2.02 -12.52
N ASP A 116 17.03 -1.73 -11.99
CA ASP A 116 17.25 -0.61 -11.05
C ASP A 116 16.87 0.74 -11.70
N ASN A 117 17.35 1.02 -12.91
CA ASN A 117 16.98 2.24 -13.65
C ASN A 117 15.47 2.36 -13.85
N TYR A 118 14.79 1.25 -14.18
CA TYR A 118 13.34 1.25 -14.37
C TYR A 118 12.59 1.48 -13.06
N ILE A 119 13.08 0.95 -11.94
CA ILE A 119 12.52 1.23 -10.60
C ILE A 119 12.63 2.73 -10.30
N ASP A 120 13.79 3.33 -10.52
CA ASP A 120 14.02 4.76 -10.31
C ASP A 120 13.12 5.62 -11.21
N ASN A 121 12.98 5.23 -12.48
CA ASN A 121 12.07 5.89 -13.42
C ASN A 121 10.61 5.85 -12.94
N LEU A 122 10.20 4.80 -12.25
CA LEU A 122 8.85 4.62 -11.72
C LEU A 122 8.65 5.25 -10.34
N LYS A 123 9.67 5.86 -9.71
CA LYS A 123 9.59 6.40 -8.34
C LYS A 123 8.33 7.23 -8.09
N ASP A 124 8.04 8.20 -8.95
CA ASP A 124 6.87 9.08 -8.86
C ASP A 124 5.75 8.71 -9.85
N TYR A 125 5.75 7.49 -10.38
CA TYR A 125 4.73 7.00 -11.33
C TYR A 125 3.71 6.08 -10.65
N GLY A 126 2.47 6.09 -11.14
CA GLY A 126 1.36 5.32 -10.59
C GLY A 126 0.04 5.63 -11.31
N ILE A 127 -1.10 5.39 -10.64
CA ILE A 127 -2.44 5.62 -11.23
C ILE A 127 -2.70 7.12 -11.49
N LYS A 128 -2.21 7.99 -10.60
CA LYS A 128 -2.34 9.45 -10.67
C LYS A 128 -0.96 10.12 -10.63
N PRO A 129 -0.11 9.98 -11.67
CA PRO A 129 1.29 10.42 -11.64
C PRO A 129 1.44 11.92 -11.37
N GLU A 130 0.48 12.75 -11.79
CA GLU A 130 0.44 14.18 -11.50
C GLU A 130 0.32 14.50 -10.01
N ARG A 131 -0.23 13.58 -9.20
CA ARG A 131 -0.39 13.72 -7.74
C ARG A 131 0.75 13.10 -6.95
N LEU A 132 1.61 12.32 -7.60
CA LEU A 132 2.70 11.58 -6.96
C LEU A 132 4.01 12.36 -6.94
N LYS A 133 4.09 13.51 -7.61
CA LYS A 133 5.25 14.41 -7.51
C LYS A 133 5.40 14.91 -6.07
N SER A 134 6.64 14.95 -5.60
CA SER A 134 6.99 15.25 -4.20
C SER A 134 6.59 16.66 -3.74
N ASP A 135 6.49 17.61 -4.67
CA ASP A 135 6.13 19.01 -4.41
C ASP A 135 4.62 19.25 -4.28
N THR A 136 3.79 18.27 -4.65
CA THR A 136 2.33 18.36 -4.55
C THR A 136 1.87 18.44 -3.10
N LYS A 137 0.72 19.10 -2.87
CA LYS A 137 0.08 19.14 -1.55
C LYS A 137 -0.25 17.75 -0.98
N TYR A 138 -0.50 16.78 -1.85
CA TYR A 138 -0.84 15.40 -1.46
C TYR A 138 0.38 14.69 -0.89
N MET A 139 1.50 14.71 -1.62
CA MET A 139 2.73 14.06 -1.16
C MET A 139 3.34 14.78 0.04
N LYS A 140 3.19 16.11 0.15
CA LYS A 140 3.57 16.85 1.36
C LYS A 140 2.82 16.39 2.60
N PHE A 141 1.49 16.24 2.52
CA PHE A 141 0.70 15.72 3.65
C PHE A 141 1.07 14.27 3.98
N ILE A 142 1.21 13.41 2.97
CA ILE A 142 1.63 12.02 3.18
C ILE A 142 3.01 11.95 3.85
N ALA A 143 3.97 12.76 3.38
CA ALA A 143 5.32 12.81 3.93
C ALA A 143 5.35 13.30 5.38
N GLU A 144 4.52 14.29 5.72
CA GLU A 144 4.37 14.83 7.08
C GLU A 144 4.02 13.73 8.10
N ILE A 145 3.15 12.79 7.72
CA ILE A 145 2.63 11.75 8.64
C ILE A 145 3.28 10.36 8.44
N LYS A 146 4.11 10.17 7.40
CA LYS A 146 4.69 8.86 7.02
C LYS A 146 5.48 8.24 8.17
N THR A 147 6.33 9.02 8.83
CA THR A 147 7.25 8.52 9.86
C THR A 147 6.50 7.92 11.04
N GLU A 148 5.49 8.63 11.58
CA GLU A 148 4.70 8.12 12.69
C GLU A 148 3.81 6.95 12.27
N ALA A 149 3.28 6.95 11.04
CA ALA A 149 2.54 5.79 10.51
C ALA A 149 3.41 4.51 10.47
N ILE A 150 4.70 4.63 10.12
CA ILE A 150 5.68 3.52 10.19
C ILE A 150 5.93 3.09 11.63
N GLN A 151 6.07 4.04 12.56
CA GLN A 151 6.28 3.71 13.96
C GLN A 151 5.07 2.98 14.56
N ASN A 152 3.85 3.43 14.24
CA ASN A 152 2.62 2.76 14.60
C ASN A 152 2.52 1.33 14.07
N TYR A 153 3.03 1.05 12.88
CA TYR A 153 3.10 -0.32 12.39
C TYR A 153 4.00 -1.18 13.27
N LYS A 154 5.17 -0.68 13.67
CA LYS A 154 6.10 -1.42 14.53
C LYS A 154 5.45 -1.75 15.86
N ASP A 155 4.77 -0.78 16.47
CA ASP A 155 4.19 -0.88 17.80
C ASP A 155 2.85 -1.64 17.84
N TYR A 156 1.97 -1.39 16.87
CA TYR A 156 0.57 -1.84 16.89
C TYR A 156 0.15 -2.69 15.69
N LYS A 157 1.02 -2.91 14.70
CA LYS A 157 0.74 -3.68 13.48
C LYS A 157 -0.38 -3.11 12.59
N ILE A 158 -0.67 -1.81 12.70
CA ILE A 158 -1.48 -1.10 11.71
C ILE A 158 -0.56 -0.69 10.56
N LEU A 159 -0.87 -1.12 9.34
CA LEU A 159 -0.04 -0.85 8.16
C LEU A 159 0.05 0.67 7.91
N PRO A 160 1.24 1.19 7.55
CA PRO A 160 1.39 2.62 7.29
C PRO A 160 0.43 3.11 6.21
N SER A 161 0.20 2.30 5.16
CA SER A 161 -0.77 2.64 4.11
C SER A 161 -2.19 2.86 4.65
N ILE A 162 -2.61 2.05 5.63
CA ILE A 162 -3.92 2.13 6.27
C ILE A 162 -4.00 3.39 7.14
N THR A 163 -3.02 3.63 8.01
CA THR A 163 -2.98 4.83 8.85
C THR A 163 -3.04 6.10 7.99
N ILE A 164 -2.24 6.17 6.92
CA ILE A 164 -2.20 7.33 6.03
C ILE A 164 -3.53 7.50 5.28
N ALA A 165 -4.11 6.41 4.75
CA ALA A 165 -5.38 6.47 4.03
C ALA A 165 -6.55 6.88 4.94
N GLN A 166 -6.60 6.37 6.18
CA GLN A 166 -7.58 6.81 7.17
C GLN A 166 -7.38 8.29 7.50
N ALA A 167 -6.16 8.73 7.79
CA ALA A 167 -5.87 10.14 8.03
C ALA A 167 -6.33 11.02 6.87
N ILE A 168 -6.10 10.60 5.61
CA ILE A 168 -6.58 11.33 4.43
C ILE A 168 -8.11 11.51 4.44
N ILE A 169 -8.85 10.43 4.67
CA ILE A 169 -10.33 10.44 4.68
C ILE A 169 -10.85 11.28 5.85
N GLU A 170 -10.44 10.93 7.07
CA GLU A 170 -11.04 11.48 8.30
C GLU A 170 -10.70 12.97 8.49
N SER A 171 -9.54 13.43 7.97
CA SER A 171 -9.12 14.83 8.09
C SER A 171 -9.35 15.67 6.84
N SER A 172 -9.89 15.08 5.77
CA SER A 172 -9.96 15.74 4.45
C SER A 172 -8.60 16.28 3.99
N TRP A 173 -7.56 15.45 4.01
CA TRP A 173 -6.16 15.86 3.73
C TRP A 173 -5.61 16.89 4.71
N GLY A 174 -5.93 16.77 5.99
CA GLY A 174 -5.50 17.68 7.06
C GLY A 174 -6.22 19.03 7.05
N LYS A 175 -7.31 19.17 6.30
CA LYS A 175 -8.02 20.44 6.10
C LYS A 175 -9.23 20.64 6.99
N SER A 176 -9.74 19.58 7.61
CA SER A 176 -10.85 19.70 8.55
C SER A 176 -10.46 20.65 9.69
N THR A 177 -11.44 21.35 10.26
CA THR A 177 -11.20 22.26 11.40
C THR A 177 -10.50 21.53 12.55
N LEU A 178 -10.94 20.29 12.84
CA LEU A 178 -10.32 19.42 13.83
C LEU A 178 -8.83 19.15 13.56
N ALA A 179 -8.50 18.77 12.33
CA ALA A 179 -7.12 18.49 11.95
C ALA A 179 -6.24 19.74 11.93
N LYS A 180 -6.77 20.86 11.43
CA LYS A 180 -5.99 22.09 11.22
C LYS A 180 -5.75 22.88 12.49
N GLN A 181 -6.74 22.97 13.37
CA GLN A 181 -6.67 23.79 14.60
C GLN A 181 -6.27 22.99 15.83
N TYR A 182 -6.59 21.70 15.86
CA TYR A 182 -6.45 20.86 17.06
C TYR A 182 -5.61 19.60 16.83
N ASN A 183 -4.99 19.48 15.66
CA ASN A 183 -4.18 18.34 15.21
C ASN A 183 -4.91 16.98 15.26
N ASN A 184 -6.24 16.97 15.38
CA ASN A 184 -7.02 15.74 15.50
C ASN A 184 -7.39 15.21 14.10
N LEU A 185 -6.55 14.31 13.57
CA LEU A 185 -6.70 13.78 12.22
C LEU A 185 -7.86 12.79 12.06
N PHE A 186 -8.23 12.09 13.14
CA PHE A 186 -9.17 10.97 13.10
C PHE A 186 -10.51 11.26 13.79
N GLY A 187 -10.75 12.52 14.18
CA GLY A 187 -11.99 12.93 14.84
C GLY A 187 -12.22 12.22 16.18
N ILE A 188 -11.16 11.87 16.92
CA ILE A 188 -11.29 11.10 18.17
C ILE A 188 -11.94 11.99 19.23
N LYS A 189 -13.07 11.54 19.76
CA LYS A 189 -13.81 12.18 20.85
C LYS A 189 -13.08 12.04 22.19
N ALA A 190 -13.20 13.04 23.04
CA ALA A 190 -12.71 13.04 24.41
C ALA A 190 -13.76 12.42 25.32
N ASP A 191 -13.64 11.11 25.54
CA ASP A 191 -14.47 10.38 26.50
C ASP A 191 -14.15 10.74 27.96
N ALA A 192 -14.89 10.16 28.92
CA ALA A 192 -14.72 10.41 30.35
C ALA A 192 -13.33 10.02 30.91
N TYR A 193 -12.59 9.17 30.21
CA TYR A 193 -11.26 8.72 30.60
C TYR A 193 -10.15 9.58 29.98
N TRP A 194 -10.46 10.43 29.00
CA TRP A 194 -9.50 11.38 28.43
C TRP A 194 -9.10 12.44 29.46
N LYS A 195 -7.79 12.54 29.71
CA LYS A 195 -7.20 13.52 30.66
C LYS A 195 -6.44 14.66 29.97
N GLY A 196 -6.31 14.60 28.64
CA GLY A 196 -5.63 15.62 27.85
C GLY A 196 -6.51 16.82 27.52
N LYS A 197 -5.95 17.75 26.72
CA LYS A 197 -6.67 18.92 26.21
C LYS A 197 -7.86 18.48 25.34
N SER A 198 -8.92 19.28 25.33
CA SER A 198 -10.13 18.99 24.58
C SER A 198 -10.83 20.26 24.13
N VAL A 199 -11.54 20.20 23.01
CA VAL A 199 -12.41 21.27 22.51
C VAL A 199 -13.83 20.74 22.35
N THR A 200 -14.83 21.55 22.69
CA THR A 200 -16.23 21.26 22.33
C THR A 200 -16.56 21.97 21.03
N LEU A 201 -17.09 21.24 20.05
CA LEU A 201 -17.50 21.78 18.76
C LEU A 201 -18.87 21.24 18.39
N GLU A 202 -19.66 22.06 17.69
CA GLU A 202 -20.85 21.60 17.01
C GLU A 202 -20.47 20.58 15.92
N THR A 203 -21.12 19.43 15.94
CA THR A 203 -20.96 18.36 14.95
C THR A 203 -22.32 17.83 14.52
N LYS A 204 -22.39 17.32 13.30
CA LYS A 204 -23.58 16.61 12.82
C LYS A 204 -23.46 15.15 13.20
N GLU A 205 -24.31 14.69 14.12
CA GLU A 205 -24.56 13.27 14.33
C GLU A 205 -25.79 12.84 13.51
N HIS A 206 -25.84 11.56 13.14
CA HIS A 206 -26.95 10.83 12.51
C HIS A 206 -28.21 11.66 12.12
N LEU A 207 -28.55 11.70 10.82
CA LEU A 207 -29.75 12.35 10.28
C LEU A 207 -29.84 13.87 10.56
N ASP A 208 -28.73 14.60 10.38
CA ASP A 208 -28.65 16.07 10.45
C ASP A 208 -28.93 16.73 11.80
N THR A 209 -28.81 15.99 12.92
CA THR A 209 -28.89 16.62 14.24
C THR A 209 -27.56 17.27 14.58
N ILE A 210 -27.57 18.59 14.81
CA ILE A 210 -26.42 19.33 15.31
C ILE A 210 -26.38 19.14 16.83
N ILE A 211 -25.27 18.59 17.32
CA ILE A 211 -24.99 18.45 18.75
C ILE A 211 -23.61 19.01 19.06
N ASP A 212 -23.41 19.43 20.30
CA ASP A 212 -22.07 19.69 20.82
C ASP A 212 -21.39 18.38 21.20
N ASP A 213 -20.20 18.15 20.65
CA ASP A 213 -19.37 17.01 21.03
C ASP A 213 -17.97 17.45 21.41
N LYS A 214 -17.35 16.67 22.29
CA LYS A 214 -16.05 16.97 22.88
C LYS A 214 -14.98 16.16 22.14
N PHE A 215 -14.02 16.84 21.54
CA PHE A 215 -12.93 16.23 20.78
C PHE A 215 -11.59 16.39 21.49
N ARG A 216 -10.71 15.42 21.32
CA ARG A 216 -9.32 15.48 21.82
C ARG A 216 -8.54 16.54 21.04
N ILE A 217 -7.66 17.26 21.72
CA ILE A 217 -6.65 18.17 21.13
C ILE A 217 -5.29 17.53 21.33
N TYR A 218 -4.44 17.61 20.31
CA TYR A 218 -3.07 17.11 20.33
C TYR A 218 -2.06 18.24 20.08
N ASP A 219 -0.85 18.10 20.63
CA ASP A 219 0.19 19.10 20.43
C ASP A 219 0.73 19.05 18.99
N ASP A 220 0.72 17.87 18.37
CA ASP A 220 0.99 17.67 16.93
C ASP A 220 0.17 16.52 16.31
N LYS A 221 0.29 16.35 14.99
CA LYS A 221 -0.40 15.28 14.25
C LYS A 221 0.12 13.88 14.60
N ASN A 222 1.38 13.75 15.03
CA ASN A 222 1.97 12.45 15.37
C ASN A 222 1.30 11.89 16.64
N GLU A 223 1.03 12.74 17.63
CA GLU A 223 0.25 12.34 18.80
C GLU A 223 -1.16 11.84 18.43
N SER A 224 -1.83 12.50 17.47
CA SER A 224 -3.13 12.03 16.96
C SER A 224 -3.03 10.65 16.30
N ILE A 225 -1.96 10.41 15.54
CA ILE A 225 -1.70 9.12 14.88
C ILE A 225 -1.42 8.02 15.91
N LYS A 226 -0.60 8.30 16.91
CA LYS A 226 -0.29 7.38 17.99
C LYS A 226 -1.53 7.02 18.82
N ASP A 227 -2.34 8.01 19.17
CA ASP A 227 -3.57 7.80 19.93
C ASP A 227 -4.61 7.01 19.12
N HIS A 228 -4.69 7.24 17.81
CA HIS A 228 -5.52 6.44 16.90
C HIS A 228 -5.12 4.95 16.89
N ALA A 229 -3.84 4.63 16.74
CA ALA A 229 -3.39 3.24 16.79
C ALA A 229 -3.65 2.59 18.16
N LYS A 230 -3.45 3.34 19.25
CA LYS A 230 -3.79 2.88 20.60
C LYS A 230 -5.29 2.64 20.76
N PHE A 231 -6.15 3.52 20.24
CA PHE A 231 -7.60 3.33 20.23
C PHE A 231 -7.99 2.02 19.51
N LEU A 232 -7.41 1.78 18.33
CA LEU A 232 -7.63 0.52 17.62
C LEU A 232 -7.17 -0.68 18.46
N ALA A 233 -5.94 -0.64 18.99
CA ALA A 233 -5.32 -1.75 19.71
C ALA A 233 -6.03 -2.12 21.02
N THR A 234 -6.57 -1.13 21.72
CA THR A 234 -7.26 -1.34 23.01
C THR A 234 -8.70 -1.83 22.83
N ASN A 235 -9.34 -1.56 21.69
CA ASN A 235 -10.70 -1.98 21.44
C ASN A 235 -10.77 -3.40 20.87
N LYS A 236 -11.28 -4.35 21.68
CA LYS A 236 -11.36 -5.78 21.35
C LYS A 236 -12.06 -6.07 20.02
N ARG A 237 -12.97 -5.21 19.53
CA ARG A 237 -13.67 -5.42 18.25
C ARG A 237 -12.71 -5.52 17.07
N TYR A 238 -11.63 -4.74 17.06
CA TYR A 238 -10.66 -4.75 15.96
C TYR A 238 -9.79 -6.01 16.00
N LYS A 239 -9.39 -6.44 17.21
CA LYS A 239 -8.69 -7.71 17.41
C LYS A 239 -9.54 -8.89 16.99
N ASN A 240 -10.80 -8.95 17.44
CA ASN A 240 -11.72 -10.04 17.12
C ASN A 240 -12.06 -10.15 15.63
N ASN A 241 -11.84 -9.09 14.86
CA ASN A 241 -12.05 -9.06 13.41
C ASN A 241 -10.75 -9.16 12.60
N GLY A 242 -9.62 -9.46 13.24
CA GLY A 242 -8.36 -9.77 12.56
C GLY A 242 -7.61 -8.56 12.01
N VAL A 243 -7.88 -7.35 12.51
CA VAL A 243 -7.20 -6.12 12.03
C VAL A 243 -5.68 -6.23 12.21
N PHE A 244 -5.22 -6.77 13.33
CA PHE A 244 -3.79 -6.89 13.65
C PHE A 244 -3.13 -8.15 13.05
N ASP A 245 -3.94 -9.10 12.58
CA ASP A 245 -3.47 -10.32 11.94
C ASP A 245 -3.26 -10.13 10.43
N ALA A 246 -3.96 -9.15 9.83
CA ALA A 246 -3.81 -8.80 8.44
C ALA A 246 -2.40 -8.28 8.12
N LYS A 247 -1.81 -8.80 7.04
CA LYS A 247 -0.45 -8.45 6.58
C LYS A 247 -0.43 -7.60 5.32
N THR A 248 -1.56 -7.46 4.65
CA THR A 248 -1.69 -6.62 3.47
C THR A 248 -2.86 -5.67 3.62
N TYR A 249 -2.76 -4.51 2.97
CA TYR A 249 -3.71 -3.42 3.20
C TYR A 249 -5.14 -3.80 2.80
N ILE A 250 -5.32 -4.63 1.77
CA ILE A 250 -6.65 -5.12 1.36
C ILE A 250 -7.32 -5.91 2.49
N TYR A 251 -6.58 -6.79 3.15
CA TYR A 251 -7.10 -7.58 4.26
C TYR A 251 -7.35 -6.71 5.49
N GLN A 252 -6.45 -5.76 5.78
CA GLN A 252 -6.61 -4.89 6.95
C GLN A 252 -7.75 -3.88 6.77
N ALA A 253 -7.95 -3.33 5.57
CA ALA A 253 -9.09 -2.48 5.23
C ALA A 253 -10.42 -3.22 5.39
N LYS A 254 -10.51 -4.46 4.89
CA LYS A 254 -11.69 -5.32 5.07
C LYS A 254 -11.95 -5.67 6.53
N ALA A 255 -10.90 -5.95 7.30
CA ALA A 255 -11.02 -6.23 8.73
C ALA A 255 -11.53 -5.00 9.50
N LEU A 256 -11.06 -3.80 9.15
CA LEU A 256 -11.53 -2.53 9.73
C LEU A 256 -13.01 -2.27 9.43
N GLU A 257 -13.43 -2.47 8.19
CA GLU A 257 -14.85 -2.35 7.80
C GLU A 257 -15.72 -3.38 8.53
N LYS A 258 -15.30 -4.64 8.57
CA LYS A 258 -15.99 -5.70 9.31
C LYS A 258 -16.09 -5.39 10.81
N ALA A 259 -15.07 -4.75 11.38
CA ALA A 259 -15.07 -4.31 12.77
C ALA A 259 -15.97 -3.10 13.05
N GLY A 260 -16.59 -2.51 12.01
CA GLY A 260 -17.46 -1.34 12.14
C GLY A 260 -16.69 -0.06 12.43
N TYR A 261 -15.53 0.14 11.77
CA TYR A 261 -14.80 1.42 11.88
C TYR A 261 -15.64 2.60 11.33
N SER A 262 -16.38 2.38 10.24
CA SER A 262 -17.22 3.39 9.59
C SER A 262 -18.60 2.81 9.28
N THR A 263 -19.62 3.67 9.31
CA THR A 263 -21.00 3.35 8.89
C THR A 263 -21.28 3.75 7.44
N ALA A 264 -20.27 4.22 6.69
CA ALA A 264 -20.41 4.67 5.32
C ALA A 264 -20.92 3.56 4.39
N LYS A 265 -22.02 3.85 3.67
CA LYS A 265 -22.65 2.95 2.70
C LYS A 265 -22.67 3.57 1.30
N ASP A 266 -22.72 2.72 0.27
CA ASP A 266 -23.06 3.11 -1.09
C ASP A 266 -24.58 3.29 -1.26
N GLU A 267 -25.01 3.67 -2.47
CA GLU A 267 -26.42 3.87 -2.82
C GLU A 267 -27.28 2.60 -2.68
N ASN A 268 -26.65 1.42 -2.70
CA ASN A 268 -27.28 0.12 -2.56
C ASN A 268 -27.24 -0.40 -1.11
N GLY A 269 -26.73 0.39 -0.17
CA GLY A 269 -26.64 0.04 1.24
C GLY A 269 -25.45 -0.85 1.62
N ASN A 270 -24.51 -1.10 0.71
CA ASN A 270 -23.30 -1.88 0.97
C ASN A 270 -22.25 -1.02 1.70
N SER A 271 -21.51 -1.62 2.63
CA SER A 271 -20.37 -0.92 3.25
C SER A 271 -19.30 -0.63 2.20
N ILE A 272 -18.78 0.60 2.20
CA ILE A 272 -17.84 1.08 1.16
C ILE A 272 -16.50 1.59 1.72
N TYR A 273 -16.30 1.49 3.03
CA TYR A 273 -15.11 2.01 3.70
C TYR A 273 -13.84 1.28 3.26
N ALA A 274 -13.88 -0.06 3.19
CA ALA A 274 -12.73 -0.83 2.74
C ALA A 274 -12.36 -0.49 1.29
N ALA A 275 -13.36 -0.34 0.42
CA ALA A 275 -13.15 0.03 -0.98
C ALA A 275 -12.49 1.42 -1.10
N ARG A 276 -12.96 2.42 -0.34
CA ARG A 276 -12.37 3.78 -0.32
C ARG A 276 -10.91 3.78 0.14
N LEU A 277 -10.59 3.01 1.18
CA LEU A 277 -9.21 2.86 1.66
C LEU A 277 -8.33 2.22 0.58
N ILE A 278 -8.78 1.11 -0.01
CA ILE A 278 -8.04 0.39 -1.04
C ILE A 278 -7.77 1.29 -2.24
N GLU A 279 -8.77 2.04 -2.70
CA GLU A 279 -8.63 2.95 -3.83
C GLU A 279 -7.61 4.05 -3.54
N LEU A 280 -7.69 4.72 -2.38
CA LEU A 280 -6.72 5.75 -2.00
C LEU A 280 -5.30 5.20 -1.90
N ILE A 281 -5.14 4.03 -1.28
CA ILE A 281 -3.85 3.37 -1.15
C ILE A 281 -3.22 3.14 -2.53
N GLN A 282 -3.98 2.59 -3.47
CA GLN A 282 -3.52 2.35 -4.84
C GLN A 282 -3.24 3.64 -5.61
N GLN A 283 -4.11 4.67 -5.48
CA GLN A 283 -3.93 5.95 -6.17
C GLN A 283 -2.65 6.67 -5.75
N TYR A 284 -2.27 6.58 -4.48
CA TYR A 284 -1.12 7.27 -3.90
C TYR A 284 0.09 6.35 -3.65
N ASN A 285 0.08 5.11 -4.19
CA ASN A 285 1.15 4.12 -4.02
C ASN A 285 1.51 3.83 -2.54
N LEU A 286 0.57 3.95 -1.62
CA LEU A 286 0.86 3.82 -0.18
C LEU A 286 1.25 2.38 0.21
N GLN A 287 0.77 1.38 -0.53
CA GLN A 287 1.14 -0.03 -0.36
C GLN A 287 2.63 -0.28 -0.63
N LEU A 288 3.33 0.63 -1.31
CA LEU A 288 4.78 0.52 -1.48
C LEU A 288 5.54 0.78 -0.18
N ILE A 289 4.96 1.61 0.71
CA ILE A 289 5.52 1.83 2.06
C ILE A 289 5.44 0.52 2.83
N ASP A 290 4.29 -0.16 2.79
CA ASP A 290 4.10 -1.46 3.44
C ASP A 290 5.09 -2.51 2.92
N SER A 291 5.34 -2.54 1.61
CA SER A 291 6.31 -3.45 1.00
C SER A 291 7.73 -3.18 1.49
N GLU A 292 8.14 -1.91 1.56
CA GLU A 292 9.45 -1.47 2.06
C GLU A 292 9.67 -1.95 3.50
N ILE A 293 8.76 -1.60 4.42
CA ILE A 293 8.92 -1.97 5.85
C ILE A 293 8.85 -3.48 6.09
N GLN A 294 8.12 -4.25 5.30
CA GLN A 294 8.01 -5.70 5.44
C GLN A 294 9.24 -6.43 4.89
N SER A 295 10.02 -5.77 4.03
CA SER A 295 11.27 -6.31 3.52
C SER A 295 12.45 -6.10 4.48
N GLU A 296 12.33 -5.16 5.43
CA GLU A 296 13.34 -4.87 6.47
C GLU A 296 13.26 -5.79 7.70
N VAL A 297 12.10 -6.41 7.94
CA VAL A 297 11.80 -7.26 9.13
C VAL A 297 12.10 -8.73 8.87
#